data_AF-A0A1C6J027-F1
#
_entry.id   AF-A0A1C6J027-F1
#
_cell.length_a   1.000
_cell.length_b   1.000
_cell.length_c   1.000
_cell.angle_alpha   90.00
_cell.angle_beta   90.00
_cell.angle_gamma   90.00
#
_symmetry.space_group_name_H-M   'P 1'
#
loop_
_entity.id
_entity.type
_entity.pdbx_description
1 polymer ?
#
loop_
_entity_poly.entity_id
_entity_poly.type
_entity_poly.pdbx_seq_one_letter_code
_entity_poly.pdbx_strand_id
1 'polypeptide(L)' 'MKKQNQSPCGRYISADKVREIFANLGIELCSGRKRIRATRSDKSISIYLNGGSVNITFVEKGGEHGK' A
#
# COMPACT_ATOMS: atom_id res chain seq x y z
N MET A 1 29.47 -5.18 18.76
CA MET A 1 28.65 -4.39 17.82
C MET A 1 27.19 -4.52 18.21
N LYS A 2 26.55 -3.47 18.73
CA LYS A 2 25.09 -3.47 18.98
C LYS A 2 24.39 -3.24 17.63
N LYS A 3 23.49 -4.15 17.24
CA LYS A 3 22.65 -4.01 16.05
C LYS A 3 21.79 -2.75 16.23
N GLN A 4 21.97 -1.76 15.35
CA GLN A 4 21.08 -0.61 15.29
C GLN A 4 19.71 -1.13 14.87
N ASN A 5 18.72 -1.04 15.76
CA ASN A 5 17.33 -1.25 15.40
C ASN A 5 16.98 -0.18 14.37
N GLN A 6 16.93 -0.57 13.10
CA GLN A 6 16.39 0.26 12.04
C GLN A 6 14.90 0.39 12.32
N SER A 7 14.52 1.47 13.01
CA SER A 7 13.13 1.87 13.14
C SER A 7 12.52 1.89 11.73
N PRO A 8 11.30 1.35 11.51
CA PRO A 8 10.62 1.53 10.25
C PRO A 8 10.46 3.04 10.06
N CYS A 9 11.25 3.62 9.17
CA CYS A 9 11.25 5.06 8.91
C CYS A 9 9.99 5.39 8.09
N GLY A 10 8.84 5.29 8.72
CA GLY A 10 7.55 5.58 8.11
C GLY A 10 7.40 7.08 7.93
N ARG A 11 7.29 7.55 6.69
CA ARG A 11 6.97 8.95 6.40
C ARG A 11 5.47 9.14 6.56
N TYR A 12 5.06 9.97 7.52
CA TYR A 12 3.67 10.42 7.62
C TYR A 12 3.34 11.28 6.40
N ILE A 13 2.27 10.94 5.71
CA ILE A 13 1.77 11.66 4.53
C ILE A 13 0.34 12.13 4.78
N SER A 14 -0.03 13.27 4.19
CA SER A 14 -1.39 13.81 4.33
C SER A 14 -2.41 12.92 3.62
N ALA A 15 -3.68 12.98 4.07
CA ALA A 15 -4.77 12.28 3.42
C ALA A 15 -4.92 12.67 1.94
N ASP A 16 -4.67 13.93 1.59
CA ASP A 16 -4.67 14.39 0.20
C ASP A 16 -3.58 13.71 -0.63
N LYS A 17 -2.36 13.55 -0.08
CA LYS A 17 -1.28 12.85 -0.78
C LYS A 17 -1.62 11.38 -0.99
N VAL A 18 -2.23 10.74 0.01
CA VAL A 18 -2.73 9.37 -0.11
C VAL A 18 -3.76 9.27 -1.24
N ARG A 19 -4.72 10.20 -1.29
CA ARG A 19 -5.76 10.24 -2.34
C ARG A 19 -5.16 10.40 -3.73
N GLU A 20 -4.20 11.30 -3.90
CA GLU A 20 -3.48 11.51 -5.16
C GLU A 20 -2.77 10.23 -5.63
N ILE A 21 -2.06 9.54 -4.73
CA ILE A 21 -1.38 8.28 -5.03
C ILE A 21 -2.38 7.21 -5.49
N PHE A 22 -3.51 7.06 -4.79
CA PHE A 22 -4.55 6.10 -5.18
C PHE A 22 -5.21 6.45 -6.51
N ALA A 23 -5.41 7.74 -6.82
CA ALA A 23 -5.96 8.18 -8.09
C ALA A 23 -5.03 7.84 -9.26
N ASN A 24 -3.73 8.16 -9.13
CA ASN A 24 -2.73 7.83 -10.15
C ASN A 24 -2.61 6.32 -10.36
N LEU A 25 -2.57 5.55 -9.27
CA LEU A 25 -2.59 4.09 -9.34
C LEU A 25 -3.84 3.58 -10.08
N GLY A 26 -5.02 4.12 -9.77
CA GLY A 26 -6.27 3.78 -10.48
C GLY A 26 -6.19 4.03 -11.98
N ILE A 27 -5.63 5.16 -12.40
CA ILE A 27 -5.43 5.50 -13.82
C ILE A 27 -4.48 4.51 -14.48
N GLU A 28 -3.32 4.21 -13.88
CA GLU A 28 -2.35 3.24 -14.42
C GLU A 28 -2.93 1.83 -14.55
N LEU A 29 -3.72 1.40 -13.55
CA LEU A 29 -4.38 0.11 -13.57
C LEU A 29 -5.43 0.04 -14.69
N CYS A 30 -6.20 1.10 -14.90
CA CYS A 30 -7.24 1.19 -15.92
C CYS A 30 -6.70 1.44 -17.33
N SER A 31 -5.55 2.12 -17.47
CA SER A 31 -4.96 2.46 -18.76
C SER A 31 -4.59 1.18 -19.52
N GLY A 32 -5.20 0.99 -20.69
CA GLY A 32 -4.97 -0.17 -21.57
C GLY A 32 -5.67 -1.46 -21.14
N ARG A 33 -6.56 -1.44 -20.14
CA ARG A 33 -7.22 -2.67 -19.64
C ARG A 33 -8.73 -2.54 -19.61
N LYS A 34 -9.42 -3.49 -20.25
CA LYS A 34 -10.90 -3.55 -20.29
C LYS A 34 -11.53 -4.02 -18.99
N ARG A 35 -10.77 -4.72 -18.12
CA ARG A 35 -11.31 -5.29 -16.87
C ARG A 35 -10.23 -5.36 -15.80
N ILE A 36 -10.60 -4.97 -14.57
CA ILE A 36 -9.79 -5.07 -13.37
C ILE A 36 -10.48 -6.06 -12.43
N ARG A 37 -9.70 -6.96 -11.81
CA ARG A 37 -10.20 -7.85 -10.76
C ARG A 37 -9.53 -7.46 -9.45
N ALA A 38 -10.31 -7.20 -8.41
CA ALA A 38 -9.80 -6.91 -7.09
C ALA A 38 -10.47 -7.81 -6.05
N THR A 39 -9.72 -8.16 -5.02
CA THR A 39 -10.22 -8.85 -3.82
C THR A 39 -9.77 -8.11 -2.59
N ARG A 40 -10.65 -7.98 -1.61
CA ARG A 40 -10.32 -7.40 -0.31
C ARG A 40 -10.28 -8.51 0.74
N SER A 41 -9.27 -8.47 1.59
CA SER A 41 -9.19 -9.18 2.85
C SER A 41 -9.23 -8.18 4.02
N ASP A 42 -9.20 -8.68 5.24
CA ASP A 42 -9.15 -7.82 6.44
C ASP A 42 -7.90 -6.94 6.47
N LYS A 43 -6.77 -7.47 5.97
CA LYS A 43 -5.45 -6.83 6.05
C LYS A 43 -4.92 -6.37 4.70
N SER A 44 -5.64 -6.57 3.60
CA SER A 44 -5.14 -6.18 2.29
C SER A 44 -6.22 -5.96 1.23
N ILE A 45 -5.83 -5.25 0.17
CA ILE A 45 -6.52 -5.23 -1.11
C ILE A 45 -5.53 -5.74 -2.16
N SER A 46 -5.90 -6.81 -2.87
CA SER A 46 -5.12 -7.36 -3.97
C SER A 46 -5.83 -7.06 -5.29
N ILE A 47 -5.10 -6.49 -6.23
CA ILE A 47 -5.58 -6.12 -7.56
C ILE A 47 -4.81 -6.97 -8.58
N TYR A 48 -5.54 -7.77 -9.36
CA TYR A 48 -4.99 -8.70 -10.34
C TYR A 48 -5.07 -8.14 -11.75
N LEU A 49 -3.96 -8.23 -12.47
CA LEU A 49 -3.77 -7.78 -13.84
C LEU A 49 -3.18 -8.94 -14.65
N ASN A 50 -3.41 -8.98 -15.96
CA ASN A 50 -2.87 -10.04 -16.83
C ASN A 50 -1.32 -10.06 -16.92
N GLY A 51 -0.62 -9.10 -16.30
CA GLY A 51 0.85 -9.03 -16.23
C GLY A 51 1.41 -8.93 -14.80
N GLY A 52 0.59 -9.15 -13.76
CA GLY A 52 1.02 -9.09 -12.37
C GLY A 52 -0.09 -8.71 -11.39
N SER A 53 0.30 -8.42 -10.14
CA SER A 53 -0.64 -8.02 -9.11
C SER A 53 -0.09 -6.88 -8.26
N VAL A 54 -0.97 -5.94 -7.89
CA VAL A 54 -0.69 -4.93 -6.88
C VAL A 54 -1.32 -5.36 -5.57
N ASN A 55 -0.57 -5.34 -4.47
CA ASN A 55 -1.08 -5.67 -3.14
C ASN A 55 -0.87 -4.49 -2.19
N ILE A 56 -1.97 -3.97 -1.66
CA ILE A 56 -2.01 -2.93 -0.64
C ILE A 56 -2.26 -3.61 0.70
N THR A 57 -1.30 -3.55 1.62
CA THR A 57 -1.44 -4.14 2.96
C THR A 57 -1.76 -3.03 3.97
N PHE A 58 -2.81 -3.24 4.76
CA PHE A 58 -3.11 -2.44 5.94
C PHE A 58 -2.26 -2.96 7.09
N VAL A 59 -1.27 -2.15 7.49
CA VAL A 59 -0.45 -2.44 8.65
C VAL A 59 -1.13 -1.77 9.84
N GLU A 60 -1.41 -2.52 10.91
CA GLU A 60 -1.78 -1.93 12.18
C GLU A 60 -0.59 -1.09 12.68
N LYS A 61 -0.87 0.13 13.14
CA LYS A 61 0.11 1.18 13.52
C LYS A 61 1.51 0.65 13.84
N GLY A 62 2.51 1.13 13.10
CA GLY A 62 3.89 1.05 13.54
C GLY A 62 4.10 1.88 14.82
N GLY A 63 4.53 1.21 15.90
CA GLY A 63 5.23 1.83 17.03
C GLY A 63 4.66 1.56 18.42
N GLU A 64 4.68 0.31 18.91
CA GLU A 64 4.92 0.15 20.35
C GLU A 64 6.39 0.51 20.61
N HIS A 65 6.64 1.77 20.97
CA HIS A 65 7.67 2.03 21.98
C HIS A 65 7.04 1.64 23.32
N GLY A 66 7.02 0.35 23.60
CA GLY A 66 6.66 -0.22 24.89
C GLY A 66 7.92 -0.38 25.74
N LYS A 67 8.22 0.66 26.52
CA LYS A 67 9.14 0.75 27.69
C LYS A 67 10.58 0.25 27.56
#